data_AF-A0A0U1P7F0-F1
#
_entry.id   AF-A0A0U1P7F0-F1
#
_cell.length_a   1.000
_cell.length_b   1.000
_cell.length_c   1.000
_cell.angle_alpha   90.00
_cell.angle_beta   90.00
_cell.angle_gamma   90.00
#
_symmetry.space_group_name_H-M   'P 1'
#
loop_
_entity.id
_entity.type
_entity.pdbx_description
1 polymer ?
#
loop_
_entity_poly.entity_id
_entity_poly.type
_entity_poly.pdbx_seq_one_letter_code
_entity_poly.pdbx_strand_id
1 'polypeptide(L)'
;MADKKATLHIEGKAPIELPIIGGSEGQDVIDVRKLGANGFFTFDPGFLATASCESQITYIDGEKGILLHRGFPIDQLANHADYLEVCYVLLYGEVPTRAEYEQFRTTVTRHTMVHEQIASFFHGFRRDAHPMAVMCGVVGALSAFYHDSLDINNDTHREIAAFRLLSKMPTLAAMCHKYNIGQPFIYPRNDLDYAENFLHMMFATPCEEYEVSPVVARAMDKIFTLHADHEQNASTSTVRLAGSSGANPFACIAAGIASLWGPAHGGANEACLKMLEEIGSVENIPEFVERAKDKDDPFRLMGFGHRVYKNYDPRATVMREACHEVLEELQIKDPLLDVAMELERIALSDEYFISKKLYPNVDFYSGIILKAIGIPVSMFTVIFAMSRTIGWIAHWNEMHSDPTNRIGRPRQLYTGESQREFKPLHERE
;
A
#
# COMPACT_ATOMS: atom_id res chain seq x y z
N MET A 1 -27.73 7.73 22.20
CA MET A 1 -28.64 7.71 21.03
C MET A 1 -28.13 8.77 20.08
N ALA A 2 -28.10 8.54 18.77
CA ALA A 2 -27.71 9.61 17.84
C ALA A 2 -28.77 10.71 17.88
N ASP A 3 -28.36 11.94 18.19
CA ASP A 3 -29.26 13.10 18.26
C ASP A 3 -29.66 13.61 16.87
N LYS A 4 -28.89 13.24 15.83
CA LYS A 4 -29.15 13.59 14.42
C LYS A 4 -29.68 12.38 13.64
N LYS A 5 -30.64 12.62 12.74
CA LYS A 5 -31.22 11.61 11.86
C LYS A 5 -31.42 12.17 10.45
N ALA A 6 -31.25 11.32 9.44
CA ALA A 6 -31.69 11.54 8.08
C ALA A 6 -33.02 10.81 7.84
N THR A 7 -33.85 11.35 6.95
CA THR A 7 -35.15 10.73 6.60
C THR A 7 -35.14 10.32 5.13
N LEU A 8 -35.35 9.03 4.87
CA LEU A 8 -35.50 8.49 3.53
C LEU A 8 -36.98 8.35 3.18
N HIS A 9 -37.42 9.07 2.15
CA HIS A 9 -38.77 8.98 1.61
C HIS A 9 -38.80 8.05 0.41
N ILE A 10 -39.67 7.04 0.45
CA ILE A 10 -39.90 6.11 -0.64
C ILE A 10 -41.40 6.10 -0.93
N GLU A 11 -41.77 6.20 -2.21
CA GLU A 11 -43.17 6.22 -2.65
C GLU A 11 -43.95 5.02 -2.11
N GLY A 12 -45.11 5.27 -1.52
CA GLY A 12 -45.98 4.23 -0.94
C GLY A 12 -45.49 3.60 0.36
N LYS A 13 -44.45 4.15 1.01
CA LYS A 13 -43.93 3.69 2.30
C LYS A 13 -43.93 4.81 3.33
N ALA A 14 -44.02 4.44 4.61
CA ALA A 14 -43.76 5.37 5.70
C ALA A 14 -42.28 5.84 5.63
N PRO A 15 -41.97 7.10 6.00
CA PRO A 15 -40.60 7.58 6.02
C PRO A 15 -39.71 6.71 6.91
N ILE A 16 -38.52 6.38 6.41
CA ILE A 16 -37.53 5.59 7.15
C ILE A 16 -36.53 6.55 7.80
N GLU A 17 -36.43 6.51 9.12
CA GLU A 17 -35.41 7.26 9.85
C GLU A 17 -34.08 6.49 9.87
N LEU A 18 -33.00 7.15 9.47
CA LEU A 18 -31.65 6.62 9.44
C LEU A 18 -30.78 7.45 10.39
N PRO A 19 -30.11 6.84 11.40
CA PRO A 19 -29.20 7.56 12.28
C PRO A 19 -28.05 8.23 11.51
N ILE A 20 -27.66 9.43 11.93
CA ILE A 20 -26.42 10.07 11.48
C ILE A 20 -25.38 9.89 12.58
N ILE A 21 -24.21 9.37 12.21
CA ILE A 21 -23.10 9.09 13.12
C ILE A 21 -21.94 10.01 12.74
N GLY A 22 -21.40 10.74 13.71
CA GLY A 22 -20.19 11.56 13.54
C GLY A 22 -18.96 10.82 14.04
N GLY A 23 -17.83 11.02 13.36
CA GLY A 23 -16.50 10.60 13.82
C GLY A 23 -15.80 11.69 14.63
N SER A 24 -14.57 11.42 15.08
CA SER A 24 -13.69 12.44 15.67
C SER A 24 -13.23 13.47 14.63
N GLU A 25 -13.04 13.02 13.39
CA GLU A 25 -12.64 13.80 12.22
C GLU A 25 -13.41 13.30 10.98
N GLY A 26 -13.44 14.09 9.91
CA GLY A 26 -14.11 13.73 8.66
C GLY A 26 -15.60 14.06 8.62
N GLN A 27 -16.33 13.40 7.71
CA GLN A 27 -17.75 13.68 7.48
C GLN A 27 -18.68 12.76 8.30
N ASP A 28 -19.83 13.30 8.69
CA ASP A 28 -20.94 12.52 9.24
C ASP A 28 -21.39 11.43 8.24
N VAL A 29 -21.69 10.22 8.72
CA VAL A 29 -22.18 9.10 7.91
C VAL A 29 -23.62 8.74 8.24
N ILE A 30 -24.36 8.24 7.24
CA ILE A 30 -25.74 7.76 7.41
C ILE A 30 -25.73 6.24 7.62
N ASP A 31 -26.25 5.79 8.76
CA ASP A 31 -26.33 4.36 9.09
C ASP A 31 -27.45 3.66 8.33
N VAL A 32 -27.08 2.92 7.29
CA VAL A 32 -28.00 2.14 6.44
C VAL A 32 -28.13 0.67 6.86
N ARG A 33 -27.59 0.24 8.01
CA ARG A 33 -27.59 -1.19 8.42
C ARG A 33 -28.99 -1.80 8.51
N LYS A 34 -30.00 -0.98 8.88
CA LYS A 34 -31.40 -1.41 8.98
C LYS A 34 -32.19 -1.27 7.67
N LEU A 35 -31.59 -0.72 6.60
CA LEU A 35 -32.29 -0.48 5.34
C LEU A 35 -32.74 -1.80 4.66
N GLY A 36 -31.91 -2.85 4.75
CA GLY A 36 -32.25 -4.17 4.22
C GLY A 36 -33.53 -4.77 4.81
N ALA A 37 -33.80 -4.53 6.11
CA ALA A 37 -35.03 -4.98 6.76
C ALA A 37 -36.30 -4.27 6.23
N ASN A 38 -36.13 -3.13 5.54
CA ASN A 38 -37.20 -2.40 4.86
C ASN A 38 -37.35 -2.81 3.38
N GLY A 39 -36.58 -3.79 2.91
CA GLY A 39 -36.65 -4.32 1.54
C GLY A 39 -35.82 -3.57 0.50
N PHE A 40 -34.90 -2.70 0.93
CA PHE A 40 -34.07 -1.89 0.04
C PHE A 40 -32.58 -2.11 0.28
N PHE A 41 -31.78 -1.95 -0.78
CA PHE A 41 -30.33 -1.87 -0.72
C PHE A 41 -29.89 -0.56 -1.38
N THR A 42 -28.72 -0.06 -0.99
CA THR A 42 -28.03 0.98 -1.75
C THR A 42 -27.38 0.35 -2.99
N PHE A 43 -27.13 1.17 -4.02
CA PHE A 43 -26.38 0.78 -5.20
C PHE A 43 -25.23 1.76 -5.40
N ASP A 44 -24.02 1.33 -5.04
CA ASP A 44 -22.81 2.15 -5.07
C ASP A 44 -21.62 1.36 -5.64
N PRO A 45 -21.60 1.10 -6.97
CA PRO A 45 -20.47 0.43 -7.61
C PRO A 45 -19.16 1.19 -7.35
N GLY A 46 -18.20 0.50 -6.73
CA GLY A 46 -16.90 1.09 -6.37
C GLY A 46 -16.84 1.73 -4.98
N PHE A 47 -17.91 1.66 -4.19
CA PHE A 47 -17.96 2.14 -2.79
C PHE A 47 -17.60 3.63 -2.64
N LEU A 48 -18.01 4.46 -3.60
CA LEU A 48 -17.63 5.88 -3.62
C LEU A 48 -18.32 6.70 -2.53
N ALA A 49 -19.48 6.25 -2.06
CA ALA A 49 -20.29 6.89 -1.03
C ALA A 49 -20.56 5.97 0.17
N THR A 50 -19.82 4.87 0.29
CA THR A 50 -20.02 3.85 1.32
C THR A 50 -18.83 3.79 2.27
N ALA A 51 -19.02 4.24 3.51
CA ALA A 51 -18.07 3.97 4.60
C ALA A 51 -18.28 2.53 5.09
N SER A 52 -17.32 1.64 4.83
CA SER A 52 -17.46 0.20 5.13
C SER A 52 -17.10 -0.20 6.55
N CYS A 53 -16.39 0.64 7.30
CA CYS A 53 -15.94 0.35 8.66
C CYS A 53 -15.73 1.63 9.48
N GLU A 54 -15.72 1.47 10.79
CA GLU A 54 -15.10 2.40 11.73
C GLU A 54 -13.60 2.07 11.83
N SER A 55 -12.74 3.09 11.96
CA SER A 55 -11.30 2.89 12.11
C SER A 55 -10.67 4.03 12.89
N GLN A 56 -9.60 3.72 13.63
CA GLN A 56 -8.81 4.67 14.42
C GLN A 56 -7.33 4.68 13.99
N ILE A 57 -6.99 4.07 12.85
CA ILE A 57 -5.60 3.88 12.40
C ILE A 57 -5.10 5.11 11.66
N THR A 58 -5.76 5.49 10.57
CA THR A 58 -5.32 6.57 9.69
C THR A 58 -6.48 7.46 9.31
N TYR A 59 -6.23 8.76 9.29
CA TYR A 59 -7.17 9.77 8.82
C TYR A 59 -6.59 10.54 7.63
N ILE A 60 -7.43 10.81 6.63
CA ILE A 60 -7.07 11.61 5.46
C ILE A 60 -8.12 12.70 5.23
N ASP A 61 -7.66 13.94 5.07
CA ASP A 61 -8.44 15.03 4.46
C ASP A 61 -7.79 15.37 3.11
N GLY A 62 -8.41 14.87 2.03
CA GLY A 62 -7.90 15.04 0.66
C GLY A 62 -7.92 16.49 0.18
N GLU A 63 -8.87 17.31 0.66
CA GLU A 63 -8.95 18.71 0.27
C GLU A 63 -7.85 19.52 0.97
N LYS A 64 -7.57 19.23 2.24
CA LYS A 64 -6.54 19.95 3.01
C LYS A 64 -5.13 19.37 2.88
N GLY A 65 -4.98 18.18 2.29
CA GLY A 65 -3.68 17.50 2.21
C GLY A 65 -3.23 16.96 3.57
N ILE A 66 -4.15 16.49 4.41
CA ILE A 66 -3.83 15.95 5.73
C ILE A 66 -3.70 14.43 5.65
N LEU A 67 -2.65 13.88 6.26
CA LEU A 67 -2.48 12.45 6.52
C LEU A 67 -2.01 12.28 7.96
N LEU A 68 -2.81 11.59 8.76
CA LEU A 68 -2.50 11.31 10.16
C LEU A 68 -2.45 9.80 10.38
N HIS A 69 -1.43 9.30 11.07
CA HIS A 69 -1.40 7.95 11.64
C HIS A 69 -1.56 8.06 13.14
N ARG A 70 -2.64 7.48 13.70
CA ARG A 70 -3.03 7.61 15.12
C ARG A 70 -3.08 9.07 15.61
N GLY A 71 -3.47 9.98 14.73
CA GLY A 71 -3.51 11.42 15.00
C GLY A 71 -2.18 12.16 14.80
N PHE A 72 -1.06 11.46 14.59
CA PHE A 72 0.24 12.07 14.31
C PHE A 72 0.39 12.43 12.83
N PRO A 73 0.76 13.68 12.49
CA PRO A 73 1.02 14.08 11.11
C PRO A 73 2.15 13.30 10.45
N ILE A 74 1.94 12.89 9.19
CA ILE A 74 2.92 12.07 8.46
C ILE A 74 4.29 12.74 8.28
N ASP A 75 4.33 14.06 8.14
CA ASP A 75 5.57 14.83 8.00
C ASP A 75 6.39 14.80 9.29
N GLN A 76 5.74 14.78 10.46
CA GLN A 76 6.42 14.62 11.74
C GLN A 76 6.96 13.20 11.91
N LEU A 77 6.14 12.19 11.60
CA LEU A 77 6.58 10.79 11.67
C LEU A 77 7.77 10.53 10.75
N ALA A 78 7.72 10.99 9.50
CA ALA A 78 8.80 10.76 8.53
C ALA A 78 10.10 11.52 8.84
N ASN A 79 10.07 12.55 9.70
CA ASN A 79 11.25 13.34 10.07
C ASN A 79 11.77 13.06 11.48
N HIS A 80 10.96 12.45 12.35
CA HIS A 80 11.27 12.32 13.78
C HIS A 80 11.17 10.89 14.33
N ALA A 81 10.59 9.96 13.57
CA ALA A 81 10.50 8.54 13.91
C ALA A 81 11.20 7.69 12.85
N ASP A 82 11.66 6.50 13.24
CA ASP A 82 12.03 5.47 12.28
C ASP A 82 10.82 4.60 11.91
N TYR A 83 10.97 3.80 10.86
CA TYR A 83 9.89 2.95 10.37
C TYR A 83 9.37 1.95 11.42
N LEU A 84 10.21 1.43 12.31
CA LEU A 84 9.76 0.48 13.34
C LEU A 84 8.96 1.16 14.44
N GLU A 85 9.29 2.40 14.79
CA GLU A 85 8.48 3.21 15.71
C GLU A 85 7.11 3.52 15.08
N VAL A 86 7.07 3.87 13.80
CA VAL A 86 5.81 4.04 13.05
C VAL A 86 5.02 2.73 13.01
N CYS A 87 5.69 1.59 12.85
CA CYS A 87 5.03 0.29 12.89
C CYS A 87 4.38 0.01 14.24
N TYR A 88 5.07 0.34 15.33
CA TYR A 88 4.54 0.23 16.69
C TYR A 88 3.29 1.10 16.85
N VAL A 89 3.37 2.38 16.46
CA VAL A 89 2.25 3.33 16.54
C VAL A 89 1.04 2.82 15.78
N LEU A 90 1.22 2.35 14.53
CA LEU A 90 0.11 1.81 13.73
C LEU A 90 -0.53 0.58 14.40
N LEU A 91 0.27 -0.33 14.96
CA LEU A 91 -0.23 -1.57 15.55
C LEU A 91 -0.91 -1.36 16.90
N TYR A 92 -0.33 -0.54 17.78
CA TYR A 92 -0.74 -0.40 19.19
C TYR A 92 -1.51 0.88 19.50
N GLY A 93 -1.49 1.88 18.62
CA GLY A 93 -2.26 3.12 18.78
C GLY A 93 -1.53 4.26 19.50
N GLU A 94 -0.43 3.98 20.17
CA GLU A 94 0.32 4.93 21.01
C GLU A 94 1.81 4.91 20.65
N VAL A 95 2.55 5.96 21.03
CA VAL A 95 4.01 5.99 20.90
C VAL A 95 4.67 5.09 21.96
N PRO A 96 5.73 4.33 21.62
CA PRO A 96 6.38 3.46 22.57
C PRO A 96 7.26 4.24 23.57
N THR A 97 7.34 3.75 24.80
CA THR A 97 8.49 4.06 25.66
C THR A 97 9.76 3.41 25.11
N ARG A 98 10.94 3.89 25.54
CA ARG A 98 12.22 3.28 25.12
C ARG A 98 12.29 1.77 25.40
N ALA A 99 11.73 1.31 26.52
CA ALA A 99 11.74 -0.13 26.85
C ALA A 99 10.83 -0.93 25.91
N GLU A 100 9.63 -0.42 25.60
CA GLU A 100 8.70 -1.04 24.66
C GLU A 100 9.27 -1.07 23.24
N TYR A 101 9.88 0.03 22.80
CA TYR A 101 10.54 0.11 21.49
C TYR A 101 11.67 -0.91 21.35
N GLU A 102 12.56 -1.02 22.35
CA GLU A 102 13.65 -2.00 22.30
C GLU A 102 13.13 -3.45 22.31
N GLN A 103 12.06 -3.73 23.06
CA GLN A 103 11.41 -5.04 23.04
C GLN A 103 10.78 -5.33 21.67
N PHE A 104 10.08 -4.36 21.08
CA PHE A 104 9.47 -4.47 19.75
C PHE A 104 10.54 -4.73 18.69
N ARG A 105 11.57 -3.89 18.64
CA ARG A 105 12.72 -4.02 17.74
C ARG A 105 13.41 -5.36 17.90
N THR A 106 13.70 -5.78 19.13
CA THR A 106 14.29 -7.10 19.41
C THR A 106 13.40 -8.23 18.88
N THR A 107 12.09 -8.15 19.10
CA THR A 107 11.15 -9.17 18.63
C THR A 107 11.15 -9.26 17.10
N VAL A 108 11.12 -8.12 16.41
CA VAL A 108 11.22 -8.07 14.94
C VAL A 108 12.54 -8.68 14.45
N THR A 109 13.68 -8.21 14.97
CA THR A 109 15.02 -8.68 14.58
C THR A 109 15.15 -10.20 14.74
N ARG A 110 14.60 -10.79 15.81
CA ARG A 110 14.69 -12.23 16.11
C ARG A 110 13.81 -13.11 15.20
N HIS A 111 12.98 -12.53 14.35
CA HIS A 111 12.11 -13.27 13.43
C HIS A 111 12.38 -13.00 11.94
N THR A 112 13.45 -12.28 11.60
CA THR A 112 13.78 -11.89 10.22
C THR A 112 14.12 -13.07 9.31
N MET A 113 14.82 -14.08 9.81
CA MET A 113 15.21 -15.26 9.05
C MET A 113 13.98 -16.11 8.67
N VAL A 114 13.91 -16.53 7.41
CA VAL A 114 12.84 -17.41 6.91
C VAL A 114 13.22 -18.88 7.10
N HIS A 115 12.23 -19.78 7.12
CA HIS A 115 12.51 -21.21 7.15
C HIS A 115 13.24 -21.63 5.86
N GLU A 116 14.35 -22.38 5.95
CA GLU A 116 15.20 -22.74 4.79
C GLU A 116 14.43 -23.38 3.63
N GLN A 117 13.41 -24.18 3.91
CA GLN A 117 12.53 -24.76 2.89
C GLN A 117 11.81 -23.71 2.02
N ILE A 118 11.61 -22.47 2.51
CA ILE A 118 11.08 -21.36 1.72
C ILE A 118 12.06 -20.98 0.61
N ALA A 119 13.38 -20.99 0.86
CA ALA A 119 14.36 -20.73 -0.19
C ALA A 119 14.27 -21.76 -1.34
N SER A 120 13.88 -23.01 -1.04
CA SER A 120 13.60 -24.02 -2.07
C SER A 120 12.36 -23.70 -2.89
N PHE A 121 11.35 -23.06 -2.30
CA PHE A 121 10.12 -22.65 -3.01
C PHE A 121 10.41 -21.59 -4.08
N PHE A 122 11.38 -20.70 -3.87
CA PHE A 122 11.81 -19.73 -4.89
C PHE A 122 12.27 -20.40 -6.20
N HIS A 123 12.93 -21.57 -6.10
CA HIS A 123 13.41 -22.31 -7.27
C HIS A 123 12.29 -22.92 -8.14
N GLY A 124 11.03 -22.89 -7.67
CA GLY A 124 9.87 -23.25 -8.49
C GLY A 124 9.46 -22.19 -9.51
N PHE A 125 9.92 -20.94 -9.35
CA PHE A 125 9.63 -19.86 -10.28
C PHE A 125 10.66 -19.79 -11.40
N ARG A 126 10.27 -19.24 -12.56
CA ARG A 126 11.24 -18.87 -13.59
C ARG A 126 12.07 -17.67 -13.13
N ARG A 127 13.32 -17.55 -13.61
CA ARG A 127 14.19 -16.41 -13.30
C ARG A 127 13.69 -15.08 -13.87
N ASP A 128 12.91 -15.12 -14.96
CA ASP A 128 12.27 -13.96 -15.58
C ASP A 128 10.88 -13.65 -15.01
N ALA A 129 10.46 -14.33 -13.93
CA ALA A 129 9.21 -14.01 -13.27
C ALA A 129 9.27 -12.60 -12.65
N HIS A 130 8.19 -11.84 -12.80
CA HIS A 130 8.10 -10.51 -12.18
C HIS A 130 8.20 -10.64 -10.64
N PRO A 131 9.01 -9.83 -9.94
CA PRO A 131 9.20 -9.92 -8.49
C PRO A 131 7.90 -9.88 -7.68
N MET A 132 6.91 -9.06 -8.09
CA MET A 132 5.59 -9.06 -7.45
C MET A 132 4.84 -10.41 -7.56
N ALA A 133 4.98 -11.14 -8.66
CA ALA A 133 4.37 -12.46 -8.81
C ALA A 133 5.01 -13.47 -7.84
N VAL A 134 6.34 -13.43 -7.75
CA VAL A 134 7.11 -14.26 -6.80
C VAL A 134 6.71 -13.91 -5.37
N MET A 135 6.67 -12.61 -5.03
CA MET A 135 6.27 -12.12 -3.72
C MET A 135 4.86 -12.59 -3.33
N CYS A 136 3.88 -12.45 -4.24
CA CYS A 136 2.51 -12.92 -4.03
C CYS A 136 2.46 -14.43 -3.75
N GLY A 137 3.19 -15.23 -4.54
CA GLY A 137 3.23 -16.69 -4.38
C GLY A 137 3.89 -17.12 -3.07
N VAL A 138 5.05 -16.53 -2.74
CA VAL A 138 5.82 -16.89 -1.53
C VAL A 138 5.06 -16.49 -0.26
N VAL A 139 4.49 -15.29 -0.21
CA VAL A 139 3.73 -14.83 0.96
C VAL A 139 2.47 -15.67 1.17
N GLY A 140 1.76 -16.05 0.10
CA GLY A 140 0.62 -16.97 0.20
C GLY A 140 1.03 -18.36 0.73
N ALA A 141 2.20 -18.85 0.33
CA ALA A 141 2.76 -20.12 0.77
C ALA A 141 3.18 -20.14 2.25
N LEU A 142 3.43 -18.99 2.89
CA LEU A 142 3.85 -18.91 4.30
C LEU A 142 2.90 -19.64 5.25
N SER A 143 1.60 -19.63 4.94
CA SER A 143 0.58 -20.34 5.73
C SER A 143 0.82 -21.85 5.84
N ALA A 144 1.51 -22.45 4.86
CA ALA A 144 1.88 -23.87 4.89
C ALA A 144 3.10 -24.17 5.79
N PHE A 145 3.95 -23.17 6.06
CA PHE A 145 5.14 -23.29 6.92
C PHE A 145 4.87 -22.85 8.36
N TYR A 146 4.02 -21.84 8.53
CA TYR A 146 3.70 -21.20 9.80
C TYR A 146 2.27 -21.52 10.23
N HIS A 147 1.91 -22.81 10.14
CA HIS A 147 0.56 -23.31 10.43
C HIS A 147 0.22 -23.36 11.93
N ASP A 148 1.19 -23.04 12.79
CA ASP A 148 1.09 -22.95 14.25
C ASP A 148 0.40 -21.66 14.74
N SER A 149 0.27 -20.63 13.89
CA SER A 149 -0.29 -19.32 14.27
C SER A 149 -1.37 -18.82 13.29
N LEU A 150 -2.35 -19.67 12.96
CA LEU A 150 -3.40 -19.35 11.96
C LEU A 150 -4.80 -19.07 12.53
N ASP A 151 -5.03 -19.38 13.81
CA ASP A 151 -6.33 -19.09 14.45
C ASP A 151 -6.49 -17.58 14.68
N ILE A 152 -7.31 -16.95 13.85
CA ILE A 152 -7.57 -15.51 13.87
C ILE A 152 -8.35 -15.05 15.12
N ASN A 153 -9.00 -15.96 15.85
CA ASN A 153 -9.73 -15.65 17.07
C ASN A 153 -8.82 -15.71 18.31
N ASN A 154 -7.57 -16.15 18.15
CA ASN A 154 -6.57 -16.21 19.20
C ASN A 154 -5.63 -15.00 19.09
N ASP A 155 -5.69 -14.10 20.07
CA ASP A 155 -4.90 -12.86 20.09
C ASP A 155 -3.38 -13.13 19.98
N THR A 156 -2.88 -14.17 20.65
CA THR A 156 -1.47 -14.57 20.57
C THR A 156 -1.08 -15.05 19.17
N HIS A 157 -1.96 -15.77 18.48
CA HIS A 157 -1.71 -16.18 17.09
C HIS A 157 -1.70 -14.97 16.15
N ARG A 158 -2.61 -14.00 16.35
CA ARG A 158 -2.63 -12.74 15.60
C ARG A 158 -1.32 -11.98 15.77
N GLU A 159 -0.84 -11.86 17.01
CA GLU A 159 0.42 -11.18 17.33
C GLU A 159 1.63 -11.89 16.72
N ILE A 160 1.75 -13.22 16.87
CA ILE A 160 2.84 -14.00 16.25
C ILE A 160 2.83 -13.83 14.73
N ALA A 161 1.67 -13.89 14.08
CA ALA A 161 1.56 -13.71 12.64
C ALA A 161 1.95 -12.30 12.21
N ALA A 162 1.53 -11.26 12.95
CA ALA A 162 1.90 -9.88 12.71
C ALA A 162 3.43 -9.68 12.76
N PHE A 163 4.09 -10.15 13.82
CA PHE A 163 5.55 -10.06 13.93
C PHE A 163 6.26 -10.87 12.84
N ARG A 164 5.78 -12.08 12.51
CA ARG A 164 6.37 -12.88 11.42
C ARG A 164 6.28 -12.17 10.08
N LEU A 165 5.13 -11.58 9.75
CA LEU A 165 4.96 -10.81 8.51
C LEU A 165 5.89 -9.59 8.51
N LEU A 166 5.82 -8.74 9.54
CA LEU A 166 6.67 -7.54 9.64
C LEU A 166 8.17 -7.87 9.51
N SER A 167 8.63 -8.95 10.16
CA SER A 167 10.04 -9.32 10.16
C SER A 167 10.50 -9.97 8.85
N LYS A 168 9.64 -10.74 8.18
CA LYS A 168 10.04 -11.58 7.04
C LYS A 168 9.83 -10.90 5.69
N MET A 169 8.94 -9.91 5.60
CA MET A 169 8.68 -9.22 4.33
C MET A 169 9.95 -8.63 3.70
N PRO A 170 10.88 -7.99 4.43
CA PRO A 170 12.16 -7.53 3.86
C PRO A 170 13.04 -8.65 3.33
N THR A 171 13.15 -9.74 4.09
CA THR A 171 13.92 -10.92 3.69
C THR A 171 13.36 -11.50 2.39
N LEU A 172 12.03 -11.66 2.31
CA LEU A 172 11.36 -12.18 1.12
C LEU A 172 11.48 -11.24 -0.09
N ALA A 173 11.35 -9.94 0.11
CA ALA A 173 11.52 -8.94 -0.93
C ALA A 173 12.95 -8.94 -1.49
N ALA A 174 13.97 -8.95 -0.62
CA ALA A 174 15.37 -9.04 -1.05
C ALA A 174 15.69 -10.37 -1.76
N MET A 175 15.12 -11.49 -1.29
CA MET A 175 15.22 -12.77 -1.98
C MET A 175 14.59 -12.73 -3.37
N CYS A 176 13.46 -12.04 -3.57
CA CYS A 176 12.88 -11.85 -4.92
C CYS A 176 13.89 -11.16 -5.84
N HIS A 177 14.52 -10.07 -5.38
CA HIS A 177 15.53 -9.36 -6.17
C HIS A 177 16.74 -10.24 -6.50
N LYS A 178 17.38 -10.85 -5.49
CA LYS A 178 18.54 -11.74 -5.66
C LYS A 178 18.23 -12.92 -6.59
N TYR A 179 17.01 -13.47 -6.48
CA TYR A 179 16.54 -14.53 -7.36
C TYR A 179 16.49 -14.08 -8.82
N ASN A 180 15.91 -12.92 -9.10
CA ASN A 180 15.79 -12.39 -10.46
C ASN A 180 17.15 -12.14 -11.12
N ILE A 181 18.15 -11.64 -10.38
CA ILE A 181 19.48 -11.32 -10.93
C ILE A 181 20.49 -12.47 -10.85
N GLY A 182 20.09 -13.64 -10.34
CA GLY A 182 20.94 -14.83 -10.29
C GLY A 182 22.04 -14.80 -9.21
N GLN A 183 21.90 -13.94 -8.20
CA GLN A 183 22.83 -13.85 -7.07
C GLN A 183 22.37 -14.73 -5.90
N PRO A 184 23.29 -15.12 -4.97
CA PRO A 184 22.90 -15.86 -3.78
C PRO A 184 22.02 -15.00 -2.86
N PHE A 185 21.15 -15.65 -2.09
CA PHE A 185 20.40 -14.99 -1.03
C PHE A 185 21.34 -14.54 0.08
N ILE A 186 21.10 -13.33 0.59
CA ILE A 186 21.85 -12.73 1.69
C ILE A 186 20.98 -12.82 2.94
N TYR A 187 21.54 -13.32 4.03
CA TYR A 187 20.83 -13.45 5.29
C TYR A 187 20.68 -12.10 6.01
N PRO A 188 19.63 -11.94 6.83
CA PRO A 188 19.49 -10.79 7.72
C PRO A 188 20.66 -10.68 8.70
N ARG A 189 21.05 -9.44 9.00
CA ARG A 189 22.02 -9.06 10.04
C ARG A 189 21.31 -8.39 11.22
N ASN A 190 21.58 -8.86 12.43
CA ASN A 190 20.91 -8.38 13.65
C ASN A 190 21.49 -7.06 14.19
N ASP A 191 22.67 -6.67 13.72
CA ASP A 191 23.38 -5.46 14.12
C ASP A 191 23.03 -4.24 13.27
N LEU A 192 22.30 -4.44 12.16
CA LEU A 192 21.79 -3.39 11.29
C LEU A 192 20.34 -3.03 11.66
N ASP A 193 19.96 -1.78 11.41
CA ASP A 193 18.56 -1.37 11.52
C ASP A 193 17.70 -1.96 10.38
N TYR A 194 16.39 -1.67 10.38
CA TYR A 194 15.45 -2.25 9.43
C TYR A 194 15.76 -1.87 7.96
N ALA A 195 16.13 -0.61 7.70
CA ALA A 195 16.43 -0.10 6.37
C ALA A 195 17.83 -0.50 5.91
N GLU A 196 18.82 -0.40 6.79
CA GLU A 196 20.19 -0.85 6.56
C GLU A 196 20.23 -2.35 6.24
N ASN A 197 19.53 -3.17 7.02
CA ASN A 197 19.45 -4.61 6.79
C ASN A 197 18.78 -4.94 5.45
N PHE A 198 17.73 -4.21 5.06
CA PHE A 198 17.09 -4.41 3.76
C PHE A 198 18.06 -4.08 2.60
N LEU A 199 18.76 -2.95 2.66
CA LEU A 199 19.76 -2.56 1.66
C LEU A 199 20.91 -3.57 1.59
N HIS A 200 21.40 -4.03 2.75
CA HIS A 200 22.39 -5.10 2.84
C HIS A 200 21.92 -6.37 2.13
N MET A 201 20.70 -6.83 2.42
CA MET A 201 20.16 -8.05 1.80
C MET A 201 19.93 -7.90 0.29
N MET A 202 19.59 -6.69 -0.19
CA MET A 202 19.42 -6.39 -1.61
C MET A 202 20.75 -6.39 -2.37
N PHE A 203 21.80 -5.77 -1.83
CA PHE A 203 22.98 -5.41 -2.61
C PHE A 203 24.27 -6.15 -2.24
N ALA A 204 24.42 -6.62 -1.00
CA ALA A 204 25.64 -7.31 -0.59
C ALA A 204 25.89 -8.57 -1.42
N THR A 205 27.17 -8.93 -1.57
CA THR A 205 27.59 -10.19 -2.19
C THR A 205 28.66 -10.85 -1.32
N PRO A 206 28.94 -12.16 -1.48
CA PRO A 206 30.02 -12.80 -0.76
C PRO A 206 31.43 -12.35 -1.17
N CYS A 207 31.55 -11.49 -2.19
CA CYS A 207 32.83 -11.12 -2.78
C CYS A 207 33.54 -9.99 -2.01
N GLU A 208 32.80 -9.15 -1.27
CA GLU A 208 33.33 -8.03 -0.50
C GLU A 208 32.35 -7.60 0.60
N GLU A 209 32.84 -6.82 1.55
CA GLU A 209 31.98 -6.23 2.58
C GLU A 209 31.14 -5.11 1.98
N TYR A 210 29.83 -5.11 2.27
CA TYR A 210 28.91 -4.08 1.81
C TYR A 210 28.67 -3.07 2.91
N GLU A 211 29.11 -1.84 2.68
CA GLU A 211 28.88 -0.69 3.57
C GLU A 211 27.61 0.05 3.13
N VAL A 212 26.68 0.23 4.08
CA VAL A 212 25.44 0.96 3.82
C VAL A 212 25.69 2.46 4.00
N SER A 213 25.41 3.28 2.99
CA SER A 213 25.43 4.75 3.16
C SER A 213 24.33 5.17 4.14
N PRO A 214 24.66 5.92 5.22
CA PRO A 214 23.65 6.40 6.17
C PRO A 214 22.60 7.32 5.54
N VAL A 215 22.95 8.07 4.48
CA VAL A 215 22.00 8.91 3.75
C VAL A 215 20.98 8.05 3.01
N VAL A 216 21.47 7.01 2.32
CA VAL A 216 20.61 6.06 1.60
C VAL A 216 19.71 5.26 2.54
N ALA A 217 20.24 4.83 3.70
CA ALA A 217 19.45 4.14 4.73
C ALA A 217 18.30 5.01 5.24
N ARG A 218 18.57 6.29 5.57
CA ARG A 218 17.53 7.23 6.01
C ARG A 218 16.48 7.49 4.94
N ALA A 219 16.88 7.63 3.68
CA ALA A 219 15.94 7.81 2.58
C ALA A 219 15.05 6.57 2.39
N MET A 220 15.62 5.37 2.56
CA MET A 220 14.87 4.12 2.51
C MET A 220 13.89 3.98 3.67
N ASP A 221 14.28 4.37 4.89
CA ASP A 221 13.38 4.40 6.05
C ASP A 221 12.21 5.37 5.84
N LYS A 222 12.48 6.57 5.29
CA LYS A 222 11.43 7.52 4.87
C LYS A 222 10.49 6.92 3.82
N ILE A 223 11.02 6.20 2.82
CA ILE A 223 10.19 5.46 1.85
C ILE A 223 9.27 4.49 2.57
N PHE A 224 9.77 3.74 3.55
CA PHE A 224 8.95 2.79 4.28
C PHE A 224 7.84 3.48 5.07
N THR A 225 8.19 4.52 5.82
CA THR A 225 7.24 5.31 6.63
C THR A 225 6.14 5.93 5.77
N LEU A 226 6.49 6.56 4.65
CA LEU A 226 5.54 7.25 3.77
C LEU A 226 4.60 6.30 3.01
N HIS A 227 4.90 5.00 3.03
CA HIS A 227 4.07 3.96 2.42
C HIS A 227 3.44 3.01 3.45
N ALA A 228 3.66 3.23 4.74
CA ALA A 228 3.28 2.31 5.83
C ALA A 228 1.77 2.02 5.86
N ASP A 229 0.94 3.05 5.73
CA ASP A 229 -0.50 2.93 5.60
C ASP A 229 -1.12 4.07 4.76
N HIS A 230 -2.33 3.85 4.23
CA HIS A 230 -3.08 4.88 3.52
C HIS A 230 -4.60 4.60 3.55
N GLU A 231 -5.16 4.34 4.74
CA GLU A 231 -6.60 4.20 4.98
C GLU A 231 -7.27 3.08 4.13
N GLN A 232 -8.56 3.20 3.76
CA GLN A 232 -9.37 2.16 3.09
C GLN A 232 -9.16 2.11 1.57
N ASN A 233 -7.91 2.17 1.12
CA ASN A 233 -7.56 1.95 -0.28
C ASN A 233 -7.87 0.50 -0.74
N ALA A 234 -7.83 0.24 -2.06
CA ALA A 234 -8.24 -1.04 -2.64
C ALA A 234 -7.54 -2.27 -2.00
N SER A 235 -6.23 -2.17 -1.73
CA SER A 235 -5.47 -3.26 -1.10
C SER A 235 -5.86 -3.49 0.36
N THR A 236 -6.04 -2.42 1.15
CA THR A 236 -6.52 -2.52 2.53
C THR A 236 -7.92 -3.11 2.59
N SER A 237 -8.82 -2.66 1.72
CA SER A 237 -10.17 -3.19 1.59
C SER A 237 -10.18 -4.67 1.18
N THR A 238 -9.22 -5.09 0.34
CA THR A 238 -9.03 -6.50 -0.02
C THR A 238 -8.60 -7.33 1.19
N VAL A 239 -7.62 -6.86 1.97
CA VAL A 239 -7.14 -7.51 3.19
C VAL A 239 -8.28 -7.65 4.22
N ARG A 240 -9.06 -6.60 4.44
CA ARG A 240 -10.25 -6.64 5.31
C ARG A 240 -11.30 -7.61 4.81
N LEU A 241 -11.66 -7.55 3.52
CA LEU A 241 -12.71 -8.41 2.97
C LEU A 241 -12.30 -9.89 3.04
N ALA A 242 -11.06 -10.24 2.67
CA ALA A 242 -10.53 -11.59 2.80
C ALA A 242 -10.46 -12.03 4.27
N GLY A 243 -9.97 -11.17 5.16
CA GLY A 243 -9.90 -11.47 6.59
C GLY A 243 -11.28 -11.72 7.20
N SER A 244 -12.31 -10.98 6.77
CA SER A 244 -13.68 -11.10 7.30
C SER A 244 -14.31 -12.48 7.09
N SER A 245 -13.82 -13.29 6.15
CA SER A 245 -14.26 -14.68 5.96
C SER A 245 -13.54 -15.68 6.85
N GLY A 246 -12.59 -15.23 7.67
CA GLY A 246 -11.74 -16.09 8.51
C GLY A 246 -10.47 -16.59 7.82
N ALA A 247 -10.06 -15.98 6.71
CA ALA A 247 -8.82 -16.36 6.04
C ALA A 247 -7.60 -16.07 6.93
N ASN A 248 -6.60 -16.94 6.85
CA ASN A 248 -5.38 -16.78 7.64
C ASN A 248 -4.62 -15.48 7.26
N PRO A 249 -3.86 -14.88 8.19
CA PRO A 249 -3.24 -13.57 7.98
C PRO A 249 -2.28 -13.55 6.77
N PHE A 250 -1.49 -14.60 6.55
CA PHE A 250 -0.57 -14.67 5.40
C PHE A 250 -1.30 -14.62 4.06
N ALA A 251 -2.42 -15.36 3.94
CA ALA A 251 -3.27 -15.32 2.75
C ALA A 251 -3.95 -13.95 2.57
N CYS A 252 -4.36 -13.29 3.66
CA CYS A 252 -4.91 -11.94 3.61
C CYS A 252 -3.87 -10.94 3.06
N ILE A 253 -2.64 -10.99 3.57
CA ILE A 253 -1.54 -10.14 3.07
C ILE A 253 -1.23 -10.47 1.61
N ALA A 254 -1.18 -11.74 1.21
CA ALA A 254 -0.98 -12.11 -0.19
C ALA A 254 -2.07 -11.52 -1.12
N ALA A 255 -3.33 -11.50 -0.67
CA ALA A 255 -4.41 -10.84 -1.41
C ALA A 255 -4.22 -9.31 -1.48
N GLY A 256 -3.72 -8.69 -0.39
CA GLY A 256 -3.30 -7.28 -0.38
C GLY A 256 -2.19 -6.98 -1.39
N ILE A 257 -1.16 -7.83 -1.47
CA ILE A 257 -0.06 -7.73 -2.45
C ILE A 257 -0.60 -7.84 -3.88
N ALA A 258 -1.46 -8.83 -4.16
CA ALA A 258 -2.06 -8.99 -5.48
C ALA A 258 -2.92 -7.77 -5.87
N SER A 259 -3.68 -7.22 -4.92
CA SER A 259 -4.49 -6.01 -5.11
C SER A 259 -3.62 -4.77 -5.36
N LEU A 260 -2.51 -4.63 -4.63
CA LEU A 260 -1.54 -3.55 -4.80
C LEU A 260 -0.81 -3.63 -6.14
N TRP A 261 -0.55 -4.83 -6.66
CA TRP A 261 0.11 -5.00 -7.96
C TRP A 261 -0.71 -4.50 -9.14
N GLY A 262 -2.03 -4.34 -8.98
CA GLY A 262 -2.88 -3.77 -10.02
C GLY A 262 -2.34 -2.41 -10.51
N PRO A 263 -2.26 -2.17 -11.82
CA PRO A 263 -1.62 -0.96 -12.37
C PRO A 263 -2.35 0.34 -11.97
N ALA A 264 -3.65 0.25 -11.67
CA ALA A 264 -4.45 1.37 -11.17
C ALA A 264 -4.29 1.64 -9.65
N HIS A 265 -3.41 0.89 -8.97
CA HIS A 265 -3.12 1.04 -7.54
C HIS A 265 -1.61 1.23 -7.32
N GLY A 266 -0.87 0.22 -6.86
CA GLY A 266 0.56 0.36 -6.51
C GLY A 266 1.54 0.19 -7.68
N GLY A 267 1.06 -0.14 -8.89
CA GLY A 267 1.89 -0.18 -10.10
C GLY A 267 2.19 1.21 -10.71
N ALA A 268 1.70 2.29 -10.09
CA ALA A 268 1.87 3.66 -10.58
C ALA A 268 3.32 4.15 -10.55
N ASN A 269 4.12 3.73 -9.56
CA ASN A 269 5.54 4.08 -9.45
C ASN A 269 6.38 3.50 -10.60
N GLU A 270 6.17 2.22 -10.95
CA GLU A 270 6.80 1.59 -12.11
C GLU A 270 6.36 2.26 -13.42
N ALA A 271 5.08 2.59 -13.54
CA ALA A 271 4.58 3.29 -14.72
C ALA A 271 5.12 4.73 -14.85
N CYS A 272 5.36 5.42 -13.73
CA CYS A 272 6.02 6.73 -13.70
C CYS A 272 7.43 6.66 -14.28
N LEU A 273 8.23 5.67 -13.87
CA LEU A 273 9.59 5.54 -14.39
C LEU A 273 9.62 5.11 -15.85
N LYS A 274 8.75 4.20 -16.26
CA LYS A 274 8.60 3.84 -17.68
C LYS A 274 8.21 5.03 -18.54
N MET A 275 7.33 5.90 -18.03
CA MET A 275 6.97 7.15 -18.70
C MET A 275 8.17 8.08 -18.82
N LEU A 276 8.96 8.26 -17.75
CA LEU A 276 10.18 9.08 -17.82
C LEU A 276 11.18 8.50 -18.83
N GLU A 277 11.35 7.17 -18.86
CA GLU A 277 12.17 6.46 -19.84
C GLU A 277 11.65 6.61 -21.29
N GLU A 278 10.32 6.60 -21.49
CA GLU A 278 9.67 6.84 -22.78
C GLU A 278 9.92 8.27 -23.28
N ILE A 279 9.87 9.27 -22.38
CA ILE A 279 10.21 10.66 -22.69
C ILE A 279 11.69 10.76 -23.07
N GLY A 280 12.56 10.10 -22.32
CA GLY A 280 13.98 9.93 -22.63
C GLY A 280 14.85 11.17 -22.36
N SER A 281 14.46 12.35 -22.86
CA SER A 281 15.24 13.59 -22.71
C SER A 281 14.36 14.83 -22.56
N VAL A 282 14.97 15.90 -22.03
CA VAL A 282 14.28 17.16 -21.71
C VAL A 282 13.66 17.80 -22.96
N GLU A 283 14.30 17.63 -24.12
CA GLU A 283 13.84 18.17 -25.40
C GLU A 283 12.51 17.58 -25.87
N ASN A 284 12.17 16.35 -25.44
CA ASN A 284 10.93 15.67 -25.81
C ASN A 284 9.75 16.08 -24.91
N ILE A 285 10.00 16.68 -23.75
CA ILE A 285 8.94 17.00 -22.78
C ILE A 285 7.79 17.82 -23.38
N PRO A 286 8.01 18.86 -24.21
CA PRO A 286 6.91 19.60 -24.82
C PRO A 286 5.94 18.72 -25.62
N GLU A 287 6.44 17.72 -26.34
CA GLU A 287 5.61 16.78 -27.10
C GLU A 287 4.72 15.94 -26.16
N PHE A 288 5.32 15.36 -25.12
CA PHE A 288 4.58 14.52 -24.17
C PHE A 288 3.59 15.30 -23.31
N VAL A 289 3.88 16.57 -23.03
CA VAL A 289 2.94 17.47 -22.36
C VAL A 289 1.71 17.71 -23.23
N GLU A 290 1.88 17.94 -24.54
CA GLU A 290 0.74 18.09 -25.45
C GLU A 290 -0.05 16.79 -25.61
N ARG A 291 0.64 15.64 -25.69
CA ARG A 291 0.00 14.31 -25.67
C ARG A 291 -0.85 14.10 -24.40
N ALA A 292 -0.35 14.53 -23.24
CA ALA A 292 -1.09 14.41 -21.97
C ALA A 292 -2.32 15.35 -21.90
N LYS A 293 -2.30 16.46 -22.64
CA LYS A 293 -3.42 17.41 -22.73
C LYS A 293 -4.49 16.95 -23.71
N ASP A 294 -4.11 16.19 -24.73
CA ASP A 294 -5.02 15.62 -25.72
C ASP A 294 -5.96 14.58 -25.08
N LYS A 295 -7.25 14.75 -25.30
CA LYS A 295 -8.28 13.84 -24.78
C LYS A 295 -8.35 12.54 -25.58
N ASP A 296 -7.92 12.56 -26.83
CA ASP A 296 -7.98 11.44 -27.76
C ASP A 296 -6.67 10.61 -27.74
N ASP A 297 -5.58 11.14 -27.17
CA ASP A 297 -4.37 10.37 -26.89
C ASP A 297 -4.54 9.54 -25.59
N PRO A 298 -4.18 8.25 -25.57
CA PRO A 298 -4.20 7.43 -24.36
C PRO A 298 -3.11 7.77 -23.33
N PHE A 299 -2.10 8.57 -23.69
CA PHE A 299 -0.97 8.93 -22.84
C PHE A 299 -1.41 9.74 -21.61
N ARG A 300 -0.87 9.40 -20.44
CA ARG A 300 -1.16 10.09 -19.17
C ARG A 300 0.15 10.30 -18.41
N LEU A 301 0.23 11.41 -17.70
CA LEU A 301 1.35 11.66 -16.78
C LEU A 301 1.22 10.79 -15.53
N MET A 302 1.96 9.70 -15.51
CA MET A 302 2.05 8.78 -14.36
C MET A 302 2.88 9.41 -13.24
N GLY A 303 2.47 9.25 -11.99
CA GLY A 303 3.08 9.96 -10.84
C GLY A 303 2.55 11.38 -10.61
N PHE A 304 1.54 11.81 -11.39
CA PHE A 304 0.90 13.12 -11.23
C PHE A 304 -0.59 12.98 -10.89
N GLY A 305 -1.05 13.86 -9.99
CA GLY A 305 -2.39 13.82 -9.43
C GLY A 305 -2.57 12.72 -8.38
N HIS A 306 -3.71 12.76 -7.70
CA HIS A 306 -4.05 11.80 -6.67
C HIS A 306 -5.56 11.59 -6.56
N ARG A 307 -6.01 10.37 -6.25
CA ARG A 307 -7.45 10.07 -6.13
C ARG A 307 -8.10 10.80 -4.95
N VAL A 308 -7.37 10.85 -3.84
CA VAL A 308 -7.77 11.45 -2.56
C VAL A 308 -7.34 12.91 -2.45
N TYR A 309 -6.03 13.20 -2.44
CA TYR A 309 -5.50 14.55 -2.38
C TYR A 309 -5.84 15.41 -3.59
N LYS A 310 -6.36 16.61 -3.35
CA LYS A 310 -6.69 17.58 -4.39
C LYS A 310 -5.59 18.59 -4.62
N ASN A 311 -4.98 19.14 -3.58
CA ASN A 311 -4.11 20.32 -3.76
C ASN A 311 -2.62 19.99 -3.74
N TYR A 312 -2.19 19.02 -2.92
CA TYR A 312 -0.84 18.47 -2.90
C TYR A 312 -0.86 17.15 -2.10
N ASP A 313 0.13 16.29 -2.34
CA ASP A 313 0.35 15.09 -1.52
C ASP A 313 1.31 15.44 -0.37
N PRO A 314 0.89 15.36 0.92
CA PRO A 314 1.75 15.73 2.04
C PRO A 314 3.02 14.88 2.14
N ARG A 315 3.00 13.67 1.58
CA ARG A 315 4.15 12.75 1.58
C ARG A 315 5.21 13.17 0.56
N ALA A 316 4.78 13.81 -0.53
CA ALA A 316 5.68 14.20 -1.62
C ALA A 316 6.68 15.27 -1.17
N THR A 317 6.30 16.16 -0.25
CA THR A 317 7.20 17.19 0.31
C THR A 317 8.43 16.58 0.97
N VAL A 318 8.22 15.63 1.89
CA VAL A 318 9.32 14.95 2.59
C VAL A 318 10.16 14.11 1.63
N MET A 319 9.50 13.46 0.65
CA MET A 319 10.20 12.64 -0.34
C MET A 319 11.07 13.45 -1.29
N ARG A 320 10.64 14.68 -1.65
CA ARG A 320 11.41 15.59 -2.49
C ARG A 320 12.72 16.01 -1.82
N GLU A 321 12.70 16.30 -0.53
CA GLU A 321 13.91 16.63 0.24
C GLU A 321 14.88 15.43 0.28
N ALA A 322 14.36 14.24 0.61
CA ALA A 322 15.16 13.01 0.62
C ALA A 322 15.74 12.68 -0.77
N CYS A 323 15.01 13.00 -1.84
CA CYS A 323 15.48 12.84 -3.21
C CYS A 323 16.74 13.66 -3.47
N HIS A 324 16.73 14.94 -3.12
CA HIS A 324 17.91 15.80 -3.27
C HIS A 324 19.12 15.30 -2.46
N GLU A 325 18.91 14.89 -1.20
CA GLU A 325 19.99 14.36 -0.35
C GLU A 325 20.65 13.11 -0.94
N VAL A 326 19.85 12.16 -1.45
CA VAL A 326 20.36 10.91 -2.06
C VAL A 326 21.14 11.18 -3.34
N LEU A 327 20.63 12.08 -4.19
CA LEU A 327 21.27 12.41 -5.46
C LEU A 327 22.62 13.10 -5.27
N GLU A 328 22.71 13.98 -4.26
CA GLU A 328 23.95 14.64 -3.88
C GLU A 328 24.96 13.64 -3.30
N GLU A 329 24.53 12.78 -2.36
CA GLU A 329 25.38 11.73 -1.75
C GLU A 329 25.96 10.78 -2.80
N LEU A 330 25.12 10.27 -3.71
CA LEU A 330 25.55 9.29 -4.70
C LEU A 330 26.28 9.92 -5.90
N GLN A 331 26.33 11.24 -5.98
CA GLN A 331 26.93 12.01 -7.08
C GLN A 331 26.41 11.56 -8.46
N ILE A 332 25.14 11.17 -8.54
CA ILE A 332 24.54 10.62 -9.76
C ILE A 332 24.13 11.76 -10.70
N LYS A 333 24.60 11.67 -11.95
CA LYS A 333 24.11 12.46 -13.07
C LYS A 333 23.30 11.56 -13.98
N ASP A 334 22.00 11.52 -13.78
CA ASP A 334 21.07 10.73 -14.57
C ASP A 334 20.22 11.66 -15.45
N PRO A 335 20.30 11.57 -16.79
CA PRO A 335 19.46 12.38 -17.68
C PRO A 335 17.96 12.23 -17.41
N LEU A 336 17.51 11.09 -16.88
CA LEU A 336 16.10 10.88 -16.52
C LEU A 336 15.69 11.67 -15.29
N LEU A 337 16.63 12.01 -14.42
CA LEU A 337 16.38 12.96 -13.34
C LEU A 337 16.15 14.37 -13.90
N ASP A 338 16.94 14.80 -14.88
CA ASP A 338 16.74 16.10 -15.52
C ASP A 338 15.36 16.18 -16.19
N VAL A 339 14.93 15.08 -16.83
CA VAL A 339 13.56 14.93 -17.35
C VAL A 339 12.53 15.06 -16.24
N ALA A 340 12.72 14.36 -15.13
CA ALA A 340 11.81 14.40 -14.00
C ALA A 340 11.70 15.83 -13.41
N MET A 341 12.83 16.50 -13.15
CA MET A 341 12.84 17.86 -12.60
C MET A 341 12.17 18.87 -13.52
N GLU A 342 12.40 18.78 -14.83
CA GLU A 342 11.74 19.68 -15.79
C GLU A 342 10.24 19.38 -15.91
N LEU A 343 9.84 18.11 -15.87
CA LEU A 343 8.44 17.70 -15.88
C LEU A 343 7.71 18.17 -14.61
N GLU A 344 8.34 18.09 -13.44
CA GLU A 344 7.86 18.70 -12.19
C GLU A 344 7.66 20.20 -12.38
N ARG A 345 8.67 20.91 -12.89
CA ARG A 345 8.61 22.37 -13.10
C ARG A 345 7.44 22.75 -14.01
N ILE A 346 7.22 22.01 -15.10
CA ILE A 346 6.11 22.25 -16.03
C ILE A 346 4.77 21.96 -15.37
N ALA A 347 4.61 20.82 -14.70
CA ALA A 347 3.36 20.48 -14.02
C ALA A 347 2.94 21.52 -12.95
N LEU A 348 3.92 22.17 -12.31
CA LEU A 348 3.68 23.23 -11.32
C LEU A 348 3.43 24.62 -11.94
N SER A 349 3.73 24.84 -13.22
CA SER A 349 3.65 26.17 -13.85
C SER A 349 2.66 26.27 -15.02
N ASP A 350 2.28 25.14 -15.63
CA ASP A 350 1.35 25.11 -16.76
C ASP A 350 -0.12 25.07 -16.30
N GLU A 351 -0.94 25.97 -16.85
CA GLU A 351 -2.34 26.19 -16.46
C GLU A 351 -3.22 24.94 -16.59
N TYR A 352 -2.93 24.05 -17.53
CA TYR A 352 -3.67 22.80 -17.69
C TYR A 352 -3.49 21.92 -16.45
N PHE A 353 -2.25 21.68 -16.03
CA PHE A 353 -1.97 20.81 -14.89
C PHE A 353 -2.43 21.42 -13.58
N ILE A 354 -2.29 22.74 -13.41
CA ILE A 354 -2.81 23.46 -12.23
C ILE A 354 -4.33 23.34 -12.15
N SER A 355 -5.04 23.62 -13.25
CA SER A 355 -6.51 23.56 -13.26
C SER A 355 -7.06 22.14 -13.08
N LYS A 356 -6.30 21.12 -13.53
CA LYS A 356 -6.61 19.69 -13.36
C LYS A 356 -6.08 19.10 -12.05
N LYS A 357 -5.34 19.89 -11.26
CA LYS A 357 -4.75 19.48 -9.98
C LYS A 357 -3.79 18.29 -10.12
N LEU A 358 -2.99 18.29 -11.19
CA LEU A 358 -2.05 17.23 -11.53
C LEU A 358 -0.65 17.54 -10.97
N TYR A 359 -0.51 17.43 -9.66
CA TYR A 359 0.75 17.65 -8.95
C TYR A 359 1.56 16.35 -8.81
N PRO A 360 2.90 16.39 -8.77
CA PRO A 360 3.70 15.22 -8.44
C PRO A 360 3.28 14.63 -7.09
N ASN A 361 3.11 13.30 -7.04
CA ASN A 361 2.77 12.59 -5.82
C ASN A 361 3.99 11.84 -5.25
N VAL A 362 3.80 11.11 -4.14
CA VAL A 362 4.91 10.38 -3.50
C VAL A 362 5.59 9.34 -4.41
N ASP A 363 4.86 8.75 -5.35
CA ASP A 363 5.38 7.71 -6.27
C ASP A 363 6.40 8.28 -7.25
N PHE A 364 6.26 9.55 -7.60
CA PHE A 364 7.20 10.26 -8.48
C PHE A 364 8.60 10.33 -7.85
N TYR A 365 8.70 10.89 -6.65
CA TYR A 365 9.99 11.05 -5.96
C TYR A 365 10.56 9.73 -5.44
N SER A 366 9.71 8.82 -4.97
CA SER A 366 10.18 7.52 -4.49
C SER A 366 10.78 6.70 -5.64
N GLY A 367 10.19 6.73 -6.82
CA GLY A 367 10.74 6.05 -8.00
C GLY A 367 12.12 6.57 -8.40
N ILE A 368 12.33 7.89 -8.32
CA ILE A 368 13.64 8.52 -8.61
C ILE A 368 14.69 8.07 -7.59
N ILE A 369 14.37 8.12 -6.29
CA ILE A 369 15.27 7.68 -5.21
C ILE A 369 15.65 6.21 -5.39
N LEU A 370 14.66 5.33 -5.59
CA LEU A 370 14.88 3.89 -5.74
C LEU A 370 15.79 3.60 -6.94
N LYS A 371 15.57 4.30 -8.07
CA LYS A 371 16.42 4.18 -9.24
C LYS A 371 17.84 4.66 -8.97
N ALA A 372 18.00 5.81 -8.32
CA ALA A 372 19.32 6.36 -7.97
C ALA A 372 20.12 5.37 -7.09
N ILE A 373 19.46 4.69 -6.15
CA ILE A 373 20.07 3.64 -5.32
C ILE A 373 20.48 2.39 -6.14
N GLY A 374 19.96 2.23 -7.36
CA GLY A 374 20.20 1.06 -8.21
C GLY A 374 19.16 -0.05 -8.04
N ILE A 375 18.01 0.24 -7.41
CA ILE A 375 16.90 -0.71 -7.30
C ILE A 375 16.20 -0.80 -8.65
N PRO A 376 16.00 -2.01 -9.22
CA PRO A 376 15.33 -2.15 -10.51
C PRO A 376 13.85 -1.79 -10.37
N VAL A 377 13.28 -1.18 -11.43
CA VAL A 377 11.89 -0.70 -11.47
C VAL A 377 10.88 -1.80 -11.07
N SER A 378 11.12 -3.05 -11.45
CA SER A 378 10.26 -4.20 -11.11
C SER A 378 10.18 -4.52 -9.60
N MET A 379 11.04 -3.92 -8.78
CA MET A 379 11.03 -4.05 -7.31
C MET A 379 10.27 -2.93 -6.60
N PHE A 380 9.86 -1.86 -7.30
CA PHE A 380 9.26 -0.69 -6.67
C PHE A 380 7.97 -1.03 -5.93
N THR A 381 7.04 -1.73 -6.60
CA THR A 381 5.80 -2.17 -5.96
C THR A 381 6.05 -3.26 -4.90
N VAL A 382 7.15 -4.03 -4.98
CA VAL A 382 7.52 -5.00 -3.93
C VAL A 382 7.91 -4.28 -2.65
N ILE A 383 8.72 -3.22 -2.76
CA ILE A 383 9.10 -2.38 -1.63
C ILE A 383 7.87 -1.68 -1.07
N PHE A 384 7.00 -1.15 -1.93
CA PHE A 384 5.73 -0.60 -1.50
C PHE A 384 4.90 -1.64 -0.72
N ALA A 385 4.73 -2.85 -1.24
CA ALA A 385 4.01 -3.92 -0.55
C ALA A 385 4.63 -4.28 0.81
N MET A 386 5.96 -4.34 0.88
CA MET A 386 6.70 -4.58 2.12
C MET A 386 6.41 -3.50 3.16
N SER A 387 6.51 -2.22 2.78
CA SER A 387 6.22 -1.10 3.66
C SER A 387 4.75 -1.04 4.06
N ARG A 388 3.84 -1.30 3.13
CA ARG A 388 2.39 -1.28 3.37
C ARG A 388 1.90 -2.43 4.26
N THR A 389 2.72 -3.45 4.47
CA THR A 389 2.32 -4.64 5.23
C THR A 389 1.89 -4.30 6.65
N ILE A 390 2.54 -3.34 7.31
CA ILE A 390 2.14 -2.96 8.66
C ILE A 390 0.76 -2.31 8.72
N GLY A 391 0.42 -1.45 7.75
CA GLY A 391 -0.92 -0.89 7.61
C GLY A 391 -1.98 -1.97 7.39
N TRP A 392 -1.69 -2.94 6.52
CA TRP A 392 -2.57 -4.09 6.31
C TRP A 392 -2.76 -4.93 7.58
N ILE A 393 -1.69 -5.21 8.34
CA ILE A 393 -1.75 -5.92 9.62
C ILE A 393 -2.58 -5.14 10.63
N ALA A 394 -2.34 -3.84 10.78
CA ALA A 394 -3.07 -2.98 11.71
C ALA A 394 -4.57 -2.98 11.38
N HIS A 395 -4.93 -2.78 10.11
CA HIS A 395 -6.33 -2.80 9.68
C HIS A 395 -6.98 -4.18 9.83
N TRP A 396 -6.25 -5.26 9.54
CA TRP A 396 -6.72 -6.62 9.74
C TRP A 396 -6.93 -6.93 11.23
N ASN A 397 -6.02 -6.50 12.09
CA ASN A 397 -6.11 -6.72 13.53
C ASN A 397 -7.24 -5.89 14.15
N GLU A 398 -7.41 -4.62 13.77
CA GLU A 398 -8.53 -3.77 14.19
C GLU A 398 -9.87 -4.42 13.83
N MET A 399 -10.02 -4.92 12.59
CA MET A 399 -11.22 -5.61 12.15
C MET A 399 -11.52 -6.87 12.98
N HIS A 400 -10.52 -7.68 13.33
CA HIS A 400 -10.72 -8.88 14.15
C HIS A 400 -10.92 -8.59 15.64
N SER A 401 -10.44 -7.45 16.11
CA SER A 401 -10.59 -7.02 17.50
C SER A 401 -11.95 -6.36 17.76
N ASP A 402 -12.66 -5.94 16.70
CA ASP A 402 -14.01 -5.39 16.79
C ASP A 402 -15.06 -6.51 17.02
N PRO A 403 -15.75 -6.54 18.18
CA PRO A 403 -16.79 -7.54 18.47
C PRO A 403 -18.03 -7.40 17.57
N THR A 404 -18.20 -6.24 16.92
CA THR A 404 -19.28 -5.96 15.98
C THR A 404 -18.96 -6.39 14.57
N ASN A 405 -17.71 -6.80 14.28
CA ASN A 405 -17.28 -7.24 12.97
C ASN A 405 -18.14 -8.40 12.44
N ARG A 406 -18.36 -8.39 11.12
CA ARG A 406 -19.17 -9.38 10.40
C ARG A 406 -18.49 -9.70 9.08
N ILE A 407 -18.77 -10.89 8.55
CA ILE A 407 -18.31 -11.28 7.22
C ILE A 407 -18.79 -10.28 6.16
N GLY A 408 -17.85 -9.78 5.35
CA GLY A 408 -18.14 -8.91 4.21
C GLY A 408 -18.85 -9.69 3.11
N ARG A 409 -20.13 -9.39 2.89
CA ARG A 409 -20.99 -10.07 1.91
C ARG A 409 -21.95 -9.08 1.20
N PRO A 410 -21.44 -8.31 0.23
CA PRO A 410 -22.25 -7.29 -0.46
C PRO A 410 -23.39 -7.90 -1.28
N ARG A 411 -24.33 -7.05 -1.68
CA ARG A 411 -25.45 -7.40 -2.57
C ARG A 411 -25.15 -6.98 -4.01
N GLN A 412 -26.00 -7.43 -4.94
CA GLN A 412 -25.93 -7.06 -6.35
C GLN A 412 -27.30 -6.61 -6.84
N LEU A 413 -27.31 -5.78 -7.88
CA LEU A 413 -28.47 -5.55 -8.73
C LEU A 413 -28.45 -6.60 -9.84
N TYR A 414 -29.34 -7.59 -9.78
CA TYR A 414 -29.41 -8.63 -10.80
C TYR A 414 -30.14 -8.11 -12.04
N THR A 415 -29.43 -8.01 -13.16
CA THR A 415 -29.96 -7.59 -14.47
C THR A 415 -29.84 -8.68 -15.53
N GLY A 416 -29.61 -9.92 -15.11
CA GLY A 416 -29.61 -11.09 -16.00
C GLY A 416 -31.03 -11.55 -16.35
N GLU A 417 -31.10 -12.60 -17.16
CA GLU A 417 -32.36 -13.25 -17.54
C GLU A 417 -33.17 -13.68 -16.32
N SER A 418 -34.50 -13.58 -16.41
CA SER A 418 -35.39 -14.17 -15.42
C SER A 418 -35.34 -15.71 -15.48
N GLN A 419 -36.11 -16.36 -14.62
CA GLN A 419 -36.20 -17.82 -14.62
C GLN A 419 -36.58 -18.34 -16.01
N ARG A 420 -35.69 -19.15 -16.59
CA ARG A 420 -35.88 -19.81 -17.88
C ARG A 420 -35.60 -21.29 -17.76
N GLU A 421 -36.30 -22.08 -18.58
CA GLU A 421 -36.14 -23.52 -18.61
C GLU A 421 -34.75 -23.91 -19.16
N PHE A 422 -34.06 -24.81 -18.48
CA PHE A 422 -32.82 -25.38 -18.96
C PHE A 422 -33.12 -26.62 -19.78
N LYS A 423 -32.86 -26.58 -21.08
CA LYS A 423 -32.91 -27.76 -21.94
C LYS A 423 -31.57 -28.51 -21.87
N PRO A 424 -31.54 -29.80 -21.51
CA PRO A 424 -30.37 -30.65 -21.66
C PRO A 424 -29.82 -30.58 -23.10
N LEU A 425 -28.51 -30.80 -23.27
CA LEU A 425 -27.84 -30.61 -24.56
C LEU A 425 -28.51 -31.35 -25.74
N HIS A 426 -29.09 -32.53 -25.49
CA HIS A 426 -29.77 -33.35 -26.51
C HIS A 426 -31.16 -32.83 -26.92
N GLU A 427 -31.68 -31.81 -26.24
CA GLU A 427 -32.98 -31.16 -26.53
C GLU A 427 -32.81 -29.73 -27.07
N ARG A 428 -31.57 -29.31 -27.33
CA ARG A 428 -31.26 -28.01 -27.95
C ARG A 428 -31.24 -28.21 -29.47
N GLU A 429 -31.95 -27.34 -30.20
CA GLU A 429 -31.93 -27.31 -31.67
C GLU A 429 -30.55 -26.95 -32.23
#